data_AF-A0A5C5R6Z4-F1
#
_entry.id   AF-A0A5C5R6Z4-F1
#
_cell.length_a   1.000
_cell.length_b   1.000
_cell.length_c   1.000
_cell.angle_alpha   90.00
_cell.angle_beta   90.00
_cell.angle_gamma   90.00
#
_symmetry.space_group_name_H-M   'P 1'
#
loop_
_entity.id
_entity.type
_entity.pdbx_description
1 polymer ?
#
loop_
_entity_poly.entity_id
_entity_poly.type
_entity_poly.pdbx_seq_one_letter_code
_entity_poly.pdbx_strand_id
1 'polypeptide(L)'
;MTDNTASPTPEEARRALDLADRASVATPADRTRLVRGLVAIGLAVGALVLALRLTVGNPDAPQWFRLGGLFVVTALYLVAVAAATILMRRASAAPRGFTLRYNLGLGVTMLLYAVYVAVPSVRGDDALPWPWAIAAALVTVIPALLGARAISTLALR
;
A
#
# COMPACT_ATOMS: atom_id res chain seq x y z
N MET A 1 -7.18 -53.26 12.76
CA MET A 1 -7.78 -52.24 11.89
C MET A 1 -6.71 -51.20 11.62
N THR A 2 -6.01 -51.31 10.50
CA THR A 2 -5.02 -50.32 10.06
C THR A 2 -5.74 -49.34 9.16
N ASP A 3 -5.97 -48.13 9.67
CA ASP A 3 -6.46 -47.00 8.89
C ASP A 3 -5.43 -46.67 7.80
N ASN A 4 -5.69 -47.17 6.60
CA ASN A 4 -4.95 -46.83 5.39
C ASN A 4 -5.34 -45.40 5.00
N THR A 5 -4.64 -44.39 5.52
CA THR A 5 -4.69 -43.04 4.97
C THR A 5 -4.00 -43.08 3.61
N ALA A 6 -4.74 -43.50 2.59
CA ALA A 6 -4.29 -43.50 1.21
C ALA A 6 -3.88 -42.07 0.84
N SER A 7 -2.61 -41.88 0.52
CA SER A 7 -2.11 -40.60 0.02
C SER A 7 -2.93 -40.18 -1.21
N PRO A 8 -3.42 -38.93 -1.27
CA PRO A 8 -4.27 -38.50 -2.37
C PRO A 8 -3.52 -38.65 -3.68
N THR A 9 -4.22 -39.17 -4.69
CA THR A 9 -3.64 -39.28 -6.04
C THR A 9 -3.25 -37.89 -6.56
N PRO A 10 -2.27 -37.78 -7.48
CA PRO A 10 -1.85 -36.48 -8.02
C PRO A 10 -3.00 -35.64 -8.60
N GLU A 11 -4.02 -36.30 -9.14
CA GLU A 11 -5.21 -35.67 -9.70
C GLU A 11 -6.20 -35.22 -8.62
N GLU A 12 -6.35 -35.97 -7.53
CA GLU A 12 -7.11 -35.56 -6.36
C GLU A 12 -6.42 -34.41 -5.62
N ALA A 13 -5.09 -34.43 -5.53
CA ALA A 13 -4.32 -33.32 -4.98
C ALA A 13 -4.47 -32.06 -5.84
N ARG A 14 -4.46 -32.17 -7.18
CA ARG A 14 -4.73 -31.05 -8.09
C ARG A 14 -6.17 -30.55 -7.97
N ARG A 15 -7.17 -31.44 -7.90
CA ARG A 15 -8.57 -31.02 -7.71
C ARG A 15 -8.81 -30.42 -6.33
N ALA A 16 -8.17 -30.93 -5.29
CA ALA A 16 -8.24 -30.38 -3.94
C ALA A 16 -7.54 -29.01 -3.87
N LEU A 17 -6.41 -28.85 -4.58
CA LEU A 17 -5.77 -27.55 -4.76
C LEU A 17 -6.65 -26.59 -5.55
N ASP A 18 -7.26 -27.01 -6.67
CA ASP A 18 -8.20 -26.20 -7.44
C ASP A 18 -9.46 -25.86 -6.64
N LEU A 19 -9.96 -26.77 -5.80
CA LEU A 19 -11.11 -26.53 -4.92
C LEU A 19 -10.75 -25.62 -3.75
N ALA A 20 -9.55 -25.76 -3.18
CA ALA A 20 -9.03 -24.84 -2.16
C ALA A 20 -8.69 -23.47 -2.74
N ASP A 21 -8.25 -23.40 -4.00
CA ASP A 21 -8.04 -22.16 -4.75
C ASP A 21 -9.40 -21.53 -5.14
N ARG A 22 -10.45 -22.34 -5.30
CA ARG A 22 -11.86 -21.89 -5.44
C ARG A 22 -12.54 -21.53 -4.11
N ALA A 23 -12.00 -21.93 -2.96
CA ALA A 23 -12.57 -21.65 -1.64
C ALA A 23 -12.32 -20.22 -1.14
N SER A 24 -11.74 -19.34 -1.96
CA SER A 24 -11.57 -17.93 -1.61
C SER A 24 -12.89 -17.16 -1.75
N VAL A 25 -13.61 -17.02 -0.66
CA VAL A 25 -14.84 -16.22 -0.58
C VAL A 25 -14.45 -14.74 -0.52
N ALA A 26 -14.20 -14.12 -1.69
CA ALA A 26 -14.08 -12.67 -1.76
C ALA A 26 -15.48 -12.05 -1.75
N THR A 27 -15.93 -11.57 -0.60
CA THR A 27 -17.22 -10.86 -0.55
C THR A 27 -17.12 -9.51 -1.30
N PRO A 28 -18.21 -9.02 -1.91
CA PRO A 28 -18.25 -7.69 -2.51
C PRO A 28 -17.85 -6.59 -1.52
N ALA A 29 -18.18 -6.78 -0.23
CA ALA A 29 -17.84 -5.86 0.85
C ALA A 29 -16.33 -5.76 1.08
N ASP A 30 -15.59 -6.87 1.02
CA ASP A 30 -14.13 -6.88 1.20
C ASP A 30 -13.42 -6.19 0.04
N ARG A 31 -13.90 -6.41 -1.19
CA ARG A 31 -13.42 -5.68 -2.37
C ARG A 31 -13.60 -4.17 -2.19
N THR A 32 -14.78 -3.71 -1.80
CA THR A 32 -15.03 -2.26 -1.58
C THR A 32 -14.15 -1.69 -0.47
N ARG A 33 -13.96 -2.43 0.63
CA ARG A 33 -13.07 -2.03 1.73
C ARG A 33 -11.62 -1.92 1.29
N LEU A 34 -11.11 -2.90 0.52
CA LEU A 34 -9.74 -2.88 0.00
C LEU A 34 -9.50 -1.73 -0.99
N VAL A 35 -10.43 -1.51 -1.92
CA VAL A 35 -10.36 -0.40 -2.89
C VAL A 35 -10.35 0.94 -2.15
N ARG A 36 -11.30 1.16 -1.24
CA ARG A 36 -11.37 2.41 -0.45
C ARG A 36 -10.14 2.61 0.42
N GLY A 37 -9.67 1.55 1.06
CA GLY A 37 -8.46 1.59 1.89
C GLY A 37 -7.21 1.93 1.08
N LEU A 38 -7.03 1.32 -0.09
CA LEU A 38 -5.87 1.59 -0.94
C LEU A 38 -5.90 3.00 -1.52
N VAL A 39 -7.08 3.50 -1.93
CA VAL A 39 -7.26 4.91 -2.33
C VAL A 39 -6.96 5.85 -1.16
N ALA A 40 -7.52 5.58 0.02
CA ALA A 40 -7.31 6.41 1.20
C ALA A 40 -5.83 6.48 1.61
N ILE A 41 -5.13 5.34 1.60
CA ILE A 41 -3.71 5.27 1.92
C ILE A 41 -2.88 5.96 0.85
N GLY A 42 -3.18 5.76 -0.43
CA GLY A 42 -2.53 6.47 -1.52
C GLY A 42 -2.62 7.99 -1.35
N LEU A 43 -3.83 8.50 -1.12
CA LEU A 43 -4.07 9.93 -0.87
C LEU A 43 -3.39 10.43 0.40
N ALA A 44 -3.43 9.67 1.49
CA ALA A 44 -2.76 10.02 2.74
C ALA A 44 -1.25 10.16 2.54
N VAL A 45 -0.61 9.18 1.89
CA VAL A 45 0.83 9.21 1.60
C VAL A 45 1.16 10.37 0.63
N GLY A 46 0.34 10.61 -0.39
CA GLY A 46 0.49 11.78 -1.26
C GLY A 46 0.40 13.11 -0.51
N ALA A 47 -0.49 13.22 0.48
CA ALA A 47 -0.57 14.38 1.35
C ALA A 47 0.67 14.52 2.25
N LEU A 48 1.25 13.42 2.72
CA LEU A 48 2.50 13.45 3.50
C LEU A 48 3.67 14.01 2.69
N VAL A 49 3.74 13.73 1.38
CA VAL A 49 4.74 14.34 0.47
C VAL A 49 4.64 15.87 0.48
N LEU A 50 3.41 16.42 0.40
CA LEU A 50 3.19 17.86 0.45
C LEU A 50 3.44 18.43 1.85
N ALA A 51 3.09 17.70 2.91
CA ALA A 51 3.39 18.08 4.29
C ALA A 51 4.90 18.17 4.56
N LEU A 52 5.69 17.25 4.00
CA LEU A 52 7.16 17.33 4.02
C LEU A 52 7.68 18.58 3.32
N ARG A 53 7.07 18.96 2.19
CA ARG A 53 7.43 20.19 1.49
C ARG A 53 7.12 21.45 2.31
N LEU A 54 6.02 21.46 3.05
CA LEU A 54 5.64 22.59 3.93
C LEU A 54 6.50 22.69 5.19
N THR A 55 7.06 21.57 5.64
CA THR A 55 7.86 21.48 6.86
C THR A 55 9.35 21.48 6.53
N VAL A 56 9.91 20.32 6.20
CA VAL A 56 11.35 20.11 5.93
C VAL A 56 11.82 20.85 4.70
N GLY A 57 11.01 20.85 3.64
CA GLY A 57 11.35 21.51 2.37
C GLY A 57 11.11 23.02 2.36
N ASN A 58 10.69 23.64 3.48
CA ASN A 58 10.49 25.08 3.56
C ASN A 58 11.73 25.77 4.15
N PRO A 59 12.50 26.53 3.36
CA PRO A 59 13.74 27.16 3.84
C PRO A 59 13.45 28.26 4.87
N ASP A 60 12.28 28.89 4.77
CA ASP A 60 11.85 29.98 5.66
C ASP A 60 11.33 29.48 7.02
N ALA A 61 11.17 28.16 7.17
CA ALA A 61 10.67 27.59 8.41
C ALA A 61 11.76 27.53 9.49
N PRO A 62 11.43 27.78 10.78
CA PRO A 62 12.35 27.56 11.88
C PRO A 62 12.82 26.10 11.96
N GLN A 63 14.07 25.87 12.40
CA GLN A 63 14.66 24.53 12.46
C GLN A 63 13.84 23.55 13.32
N TRP A 64 13.27 24.01 14.45
CA TRP A 64 12.41 23.18 15.31
C TRP A 64 11.14 22.72 14.58
N PHE A 65 10.59 23.54 13.68
CA PHE A 65 9.41 23.20 12.88
C PHE A 65 9.76 22.19 11.79
N ARG A 66 10.94 22.32 11.17
CA ARG A 66 11.44 21.34 10.20
C ARG A 66 11.64 19.96 10.84
N LEU A 67 12.33 19.91 11.98
CA LEU A 67 12.60 18.67 12.71
C LEU A 67 11.32 18.05 13.29
N GLY A 68 10.46 18.86 13.92
CA GLY A 68 9.17 18.41 14.43
C GLY A 68 8.26 17.91 13.31
N GLY A 69 8.21 18.63 12.19
CA GLY A 69 7.46 18.25 11.00
C GLY A 69 7.93 16.92 10.40
N LEU A 70 9.26 16.72 10.29
CA LEU A 70 9.82 15.43 9.87
C LEU A 70 9.36 14.29 10.79
N PHE A 71 9.48 14.47 12.11
CA PHE A 71 9.09 13.44 13.08
C PHE A 71 7.60 13.11 12.97
N VAL A 72 6.73 14.13 12.89
CA VAL A 72 5.28 13.95 12.75
C VAL A 72 4.94 13.24 11.44
N VAL A 73 5.53 13.65 10.31
CA VAL A 73 5.25 13.04 9.00
C VAL A 73 5.75 11.59 8.97
N THR A 74 6.93 11.29 9.52
CA THR A 74 7.42 9.92 9.65
C THR A 74 6.53 9.08 10.55
N ALA A 75 6.05 9.59 11.68
CA ALA A 75 5.12 8.88 12.55
C ALA A 75 3.79 8.57 11.84
N LEU A 76 3.23 9.56 11.12
CA LEU A 76 2.01 9.37 10.32
C LEU A 76 2.20 8.35 9.20
N TYR A 77 3.38 8.32 8.57
CA TYR A 77 3.73 7.31 7.58
C TYR A 77 3.73 5.90 8.20
N LEU A 78 4.35 5.71 9.37
CA LEU A 78 4.33 4.42 10.07
C LEU A 78 2.90 3.99 10.45
N VAL A 79 2.06 4.94 10.88
CA VAL A 79 0.63 4.68 11.12
C VAL A 79 -0.08 4.25 9.85
N ALA A 80 0.21 4.88 8.69
CA ALA A 80 -0.37 4.48 7.41
C ALA A 80 0.06 3.06 6.99
N VAL A 81 1.33 2.70 7.19
CA VAL A 81 1.84 1.34 6.94
C VAL A 81 1.19 0.31 7.88
N ALA A 82 1.04 0.64 9.15
CA ALA A 82 0.37 -0.23 10.12
C ALA A 82 -1.11 -0.43 9.75
N ALA A 83 -1.82 0.65 9.43
CA ALA A 83 -3.21 0.62 8.99
C ALA A 83 -3.40 -0.22 7.72
N ALA A 84 -2.52 -0.05 6.73
CA ALA A 84 -2.47 -0.86 5.52
C ALA A 84 -2.35 -2.36 5.85
N THR A 85 -1.37 -2.69 6.70
CA THR A 85 -1.07 -4.07 7.08
C THR A 85 -2.24 -4.70 7.82
N ILE A 86 -2.88 -3.97 8.75
CA ILE A 86 -4.05 -4.45 9.49
C ILE A 86 -5.24 -4.65 8.55
N LEU A 87 -5.49 -3.70 7.64
CA LEU A 87 -6.59 -3.80 6.68
C LEU A 87 -6.40 -5.01 5.77
N MET A 88 -5.18 -5.25 5.32
CA MET A 88 -4.84 -6.40 4.49
C MET A 88 -4.97 -7.73 5.23
N ARG A 89 -4.48 -7.82 6.48
CA ARG A 89 -4.64 -9.02 7.31
C ARG A 89 -6.10 -9.35 7.62
N ARG A 90 -6.98 -8.35 7.66
CA ARG A 90 -8.43 -8.57 7.79
C ARG A 90 -9.06 -9.06 6.48
N ALA A 91 -8.47 -8.70 5.34
CA ALA A 91 -8.96 -9.07 4.01
C ALA A 91 -8.30 -10.34 3.44
N SER A 92 -7.30 -10.92 4.11
CA SER A 92 -6.54 -12.10 3.62
C SER A 92 -7.33 -13.41 3.56
N ALA A 93 -8.65 -13.39 3.73
CA ALA A 93 -9.54 -14.43 3.21
C ALA A 93 -9.73 -14.34 1.67
N ALA A 94 -9.14 -13.32 1.02
CA ALA A 94 -9.24 -13.07 -0.41
C ALA A 94 -8.26 -13.90 -1.26
N PRO A 95 -8.60 -14.22 -2.53
CA PRO A 95 -7.77 -15.01 -3.44
C PRO A 95 -6.37 -14.38 -3.66
N ARG A 96 -5.37 -15.23 -3.89
CA ARG A 96 -3.94 -14.84 -4.10
C ARG A 96 -3.74 -13.67 -5.08
N GLY A 97 -4.58 -13.55 -6.10
CA GLY A 97 -4.54 -12.46 -7.09
C GLY A 97 -4.91 -11.07 -6.54
N PHE A 98 -5.78 -10.98 -5.52
CA PHE A 98 -6.10 -9.72 -4.84
C PHE A 98 -4.91 -9.25 -3.97
N THR A 99 -4.34 -10.18 -3.21
CA THR A 99 -3.21 -9.93 -2.31
C THR A 99 -1.98 -9.43 -3.06
N LEU A 100 -1.65 -10.04 -4.21
CA LEU A 100 -0.49 -9.61 -5.02
C LEU A 100 -0.66 -8.18 -5.56
N ARG A 101 -1.83 -7.86 -6.14
CA ARG A 101 -2.10 -6.53 -6.72
C ARG A 101 -2.15 -5.44 -5.66
N TYR A 102 -2.71 -5.74 -4.48
CA TYR A 102 -2.70 -4.85 -3.34
C TYR A 102 -1.27 -4.59 -2.83
N ASN A 103 -0.47 -5.65 -2.62
CA ASN A 103 0.90 -5.53 -2.17
C ASN A 103 1.78 -4.75 -3.14
N LEU A 104 1.58 -4.96 -4.45
CA LEU A 104 2.36 -4.26 -5.47
C LEU A 104 2.01 -2.77 -5.50
N GLY A 105 0.71 -2.42 -5.50
CA GLY A 105 0.28 -1.01 -5.43
C GLY A 105 0.78 -0.32 -4.16
N LEU A 106 0.64 -0.97 -3.01
CA LEU A 106 1.09 -0.44 -1.73
C LEU A 106 2.62 -0.33 -1.64
N GLY A 107 3.32 -1.40 -1.99
CA GLY A 107 4.78 -1.46 -1.94
C GLY A 107 5.44 -0.41 -2.83
N VAL A 108 4.93 -0.21 -4.04
CA VAL A 108 5.44 0.82 -4.96
C VAL A 108 5.15 2.22 -4.41
N THR A 109 3.95 2.49 -3.88
CA THR A 109 3.65 3.77 -3.21
C THR A 109 4.59 4.05 -2.04
N MET A 110 4.84 3.06 -1.19
CA MET A 110 5.72 3.20 -0.03
C MET A 110 7.18 3.41 -0.45
N LEU A 111 7.64 2.72 -1.49
CA LEU A 111 8.98 2.87 -2.04
C LEU A 111 9.19 4.27 -2.62
N LEU A 112 8.23 4.78 -3.41
CA LEU A 112 8.30 6.11 -4.01
C LEU A 112 8.31 7.20 -2.94
N TYR A 113 7.50 7.04 -1.89
CA TYR A 113 7.54 7.92 -0.74
C TYR A 113 8.91 7.90 -0.06
N ALA A 114 9.48 6.71 0.20
CA ALA A 114 10.79 6.59 0.84
C ALA A 114 11.90 7.23 0.01
N VAL A 115 11.88 7.07 -1.32
CA VAL A 115 12.80 7.75 -2.24
C VAL A 115 12.62 9.26 -2.17
N TYR A 116 11.37 9.74 -2.16
CA TYR A 116 11.09 11.17 -2.03
C TYR A 116 11.57 11.73 -0.69
N VAL A 117 11.49 10.99 0.41
CA VAL A 117 12.03 11.43 1.71
C VAL A 117 13.56 11.45 1.67
N ALA A 118 14.21 10.44 1.08
CA ALA A 118 15.67 10.33 1.07
C ALA A 118 16.35 11.42 0.24
N VAL A 119 15.76 11.83 -0.89
CA VAL A 119 16.38 12.80 -1.81
C VAL A 119 16.61 14.19 -1.17
N PRO A 120 15.62 14.82 -0.51
CA PRO A 120 15.79 16.05 0.27
C PRO A 120 16.78 15.89 1.43
N SER A 121 16.78 14.74 2.11
CA SER A 121 17.72 14.46 3.21
C SER A 121 19.19 14.53 2.79
N VAL A 122 19.48 14.23 1.52
CA VAL A 122 20.84 14.25 0.94
C VAL A 122 21.17 15.60 0.30
N ARG A 123 20.16 16.35 -0.18
CA ARG A 123 20.35 17.66 -0.83
C ARG A 123 20.49 18.85 0.12
N GLY A 124 20.15 18.71 1.41
CA GLY A 124 20.28 19.81 2.37
C GLY A 124 19.21 20.90 2.19
N ASP A 125 19.59 22.17 2.35
CA ASP A 125 18.68 23.34 2.36
C ASP A 125 18.04 23.68 0.99
N ASP A 126 18.38 22.96 -0.08
CA ASP A 126 17.80 23.16 -1.40
C ASP A 126 16.37 22.59 -1.48
N ALA A 127 15.42 23.47 -1.20
CA ALA A 127 14.00 23.19 -1.32
C ALA A 127 13.62 22.82 -2.76
N LEU A 128 13.07 21.61 -2.96
CA LEU A 128 12.48 21.22 -4.24
C LEU A 128 11.36 22.21 -4.63
N PRO A 129 11.32 22.70 -5.89
CA PRO A 129 10.24 23.55 -6.36
C PRO A 129 8.87 22.88 -6.19
N TRP A 130 7.82 23.68 -5.93
CA TRP A 130 6.44 23.19 -5.77
C TRP A 130 5.96 22.24 -6.88
N PRO A 131 6.23 22.51 -8.18
CA PRO A 131 5.85 21.58 -9.25
C PRO A 131 6.42 20.17 -9.06
N TRP A 132 7.64 20.05 -8.54
CA TRP A 132 8.28 18.76 -8.28
C TRP A 132 7.67 18.04 -7.08
N ALA A 133 7.31 18.77 -6.02
CA ALA A 133 6.61 18.18 -4.88
C ALA A 133 5.21 17.66 -5.26
N ILE A 134 4.48 18.42 -6.08
CA ILE A 134 3.18 18.00 -6.62
C ILE A 134 3.35 16.77 -7.52
N ALA A 135 4.31 16.79 -8.44
CA ALA A 135 4.61 15.64 -9.29
C ALA A 135 4.97 14.39 -8.47
N ALA A 136 5.81 14.53 -7.45
CA ALA A 136 6.15 13.42 -6.55
C ALA A 136 4.93 12.89 -5.79
N ALA A 137 4.05 13.77 -5.31
CA ALA A 137 2.81 13.36 -4.65
C ALA A 137 1.92 12.55 -5.61
N LEU A 138 1.74 13.02 -6.85
CA LEU A 138 0.98 12.31 -7.88
C LEU A 138 1.60 10.95 -8.20
N VAL A 139 2.90 10.91 -8.45
CA VAL A 139 3.64 9.67 -8.75
C VAL A 139 3.52 8.67 -7.60
N THR A 140 3.50 9.13 -6.35
CA THR A 140 3.34 8.29 -5.16
C THR A 140 1.92 7.73 -5.03
N VAL A 141 0.89 8.50 -5.42
CA VAL A 141 -0.53 8.10 -5.34
C VAL A 141 -0.92 7.14 -6.46
N ILE A 142 -0.36 7.30 -7.67
CA ILE A 142 -0.74 6.55 -8.87
C ILE A 142 -0.72 5.02 -8.69
N PRO A 143 0.32 4.39 -8.12
CA PRO A 143 0.37 2.94 -7.93
C PRO A 143 -0.76 2.41 -7.05
N ALA A 144 -1.12 3.14 -5.99
CA ALA A 144 -2.25 2.80 -5.14
C ALA A 144 -3.58 2.88 -5.91
N LEU A 145 -3.77 3.91 -6.76
CA LEU A 145 -4.95 4.03 -7.61
C LEU A 145 -5.01 2.93 -8.68
N LEU A 146 -3.88 2.59 -9.28
CA LEU A 146 -3.78 1.49 -10.25
C LEU A 146 -4.06 0.14 -9.59
N GLY A 147 -3.54 -0.09 -8.39
CA GLY A 147 -3.86 -1.28 -7.59
C GLY A 147 -5.35 -1.33 -7.25
N ALA A 148 -5.95 -0.20 -6.87
CA ALA A 148 -7.38 -0.12 -6.55
C ALA A 148 -8.24 -0.42 -7.78
N ARG A 149 -7.86 0.12 -8.95
CA ARG A 149 -8.51 -0.18 -10.24
C ARG A 149 -8.34 -1.64 -10.64
N ALA A 150 -7.15 -2.21 -10.45
CA ALA A 150 -6.87 -3.61 -10.77
C ALA A 150 -7.63 -4.58 -9.84
N ILE A 151 -7.94 -4.16 -8.61
CA ILE A 151 -8.83 -4.87 -7.69
C ILE A 151 -10.30 -4.71 -8.13
N SER A 152 -10.69 -3.52 -8.60
CA SER A 152 -12.06 -3.28 -9.08
C SER A 152 -12.40 -3.97 -10.41
N THR A 153 -11.42 -4.37 -11.21
CA THR A 153 -11.68 -5.12 -12.45
C THR A 153 -11.69 -6.63 -12.25
N LEU A 154 -11.36 -7.13 -11.05
CA LEU A 154 -11.49 -8.55 -10.75
C LEU A 154 -12.96 -8.94 -10.68
N ALA A 155 -13.34 -9.94 -11.47
CA ALA A 155 -14.66 -10.56 -11.41
C ALA A 155 -14.89 -11.07 -9.97
N LEU A 156 -15.98 -10.61 -9.36
CA LEU A 156 -16.53 -11.23 -8.17
C LEU A 156 -17.11 -12.57 -8.64
N ARG A 157 -16.64 -13.67 -8.05
CA ARG A 157 -17.14 -15.02 -8.35
C ARG A 157 -18.00 -15.49 -7.20
#